data_AF-A0A7C7MWI5-F1
#
_entry.id   AF-A0A7C7MWI5-F1
#
_cell.length_a   1.000
_cell.length_b   1.000
_cell.length_c   1.000
_cell.angle_alpha   90.00
_cell.angle_beta   90.00
_cell.angle_gamma   90.00
#
_symmetry.space_group_name_H-M   'P 1'
#
loop_
_entity.id
_entity.type
_entity.pdbx_description
1 polymer ?
#
loop_
_entity_poly.entity_id
_entity_poly.type
_entity_poly.pdbx_seq_one_letter_code
_entity_poly.pdbx_strand_id
1 'polypeptide(L)'
;QPTRRKISFTCENIISKIGSKLNPETATHEFIGLAKFTKTGAEQLLQTYEDCVKNYHGKFQEADDISQFKFTDLIQEMIDRGYVANFLEIHKGWLEIHRAEDIDLANHFLSNS
;
A
#
# COMPACT_ATOMS: atom_id res chain seq x y z
N GLN A 1 -9.20 -31.70 -3.04
CA GLN A 1 -8.55 -30.44 -2.57
C GLN A 1 -9.54 -29.31 -2.73
N PRO A 2 -9.78 -28.46 -1.73
CA PRO A 2 -10.63 -27.29 -1.92
C PRO A 2 -9.96 -26.34 -2.91
N THR A 3 -10.70 -25.90 -3.92
CA THR A 3 -10.27 -24.92 -4.91
C THR A 3 -9.94 -23.61 -4.18
N ARG A 4 -8.65 -23.24 -4.18
CA ARG A 4 -8.19 -21.98 -3.56
C ARG A 4 -8.81 -20.82 -4.33
N ARG A 5 -9.49 -19.90 -3.63
CA ARG A 5 -10.05 -18.69 -4.25
C ARG A 5 -8.94 -17.93 -4.99
N LYS A 6 -9.14 -17.65 -6.28
CA LYS A 6 -8.21 -16.89 -7.12
C LYS A 6 -8.75 -15.48 -7.29
N ILE A 7 -7.91 -14.49 -7.04
CA ILE A 7 -8.22 -13.09 -7.37
C ILE A 7 -8.03 -12.92 -8.87
N SER A 8 -9.05 -12.42 -9.56
CA SER A 8 -9.00 -12.07 -10.98
C SER A 8 -9.11 -10.55 -11.12
N PHE A 9 -8.23 -9.96 -11.92
CA PHE A 9 -8.34 -8.56 -12.33
C PHE A 9 -9.15 -8.54 -13.63
N THR A 10 -10.28 -7.84 -13.63
CA THR A 10 -11.18 -7.71 -14.81
C THR A 10 -10.86 -6.46 -15.64
N CYS A 11 -9.97 -5.60 -15.15
CA CYS A 11 -9.54 -4.34 -15.75
C CYS A 11 -8.10 -4.01 -15.29
N GLU A 12 -7.39 -3.15 -16.04
CA GLU A 12 -6.06 -2.65 -15.68
C GLU A 12 -6.16 -1.63 -14.54
N ASN A 13 -6.20 -2.13 -13.30
CA ASN A 13 -6.21 -1.29 -12.11
C ASN A 13 -4.79 -0.95 -11.67
N ILE A 14 -4.02 -0.30 -12.55
CA ILE A 14 -2.60 0.00 -12.27
C ILE A 14 -2.52 1.24 -11.37
N ILE A 15 -1.70 1.14 -10.33
CA ILE A 15 -1.37 2.27 -9.45
C ILE A 15 -0.31 3.11 -10.17
N SER A 16 -0.62 4.39 -10.43
CA SER A 16 0.33 5.34 -11.02
C SER A 16 1.16 6.07 -9.96
N LYS A 17 0.53 6.43 -8.82
CA LYS A 17 1.19 7.03 -7.66
C LYS A 17 0.57 6.55 -6.36
N ILE A 18 1.38 6.44 -5.31
CA ILE A 18 0.97 6.12 -3.95
C ILE A 18 1.80 6.95 -2.96
N GLY A 19 1.16 7.49 -1.93
CA GLY A 19 1.83 8.36 -0.97
C GLY A 19 0.85 9.09 -0.07
N SER A 20 1.35 9.62 1.04
CA SER A 20 0.58 10.38 2.03
C SER A 20 0.52 11.88 1.73
N LYS A 21 1.40 12.37 0.85
CA LYS A 21 1.51 13.79 0.45
C LYS A 21 0.99 14.03 -0.98
N LEU A 22 0.21 13.10 -1.54
CA LEU A 22 -0.45 13.27 -2.84
C LEU A 22 -1.44 14.44 -2.79
N ASN A 23 -1.62 15.14 -3.91
CA ASN A 23 -2.63 16.21 -4.00
C ASN A 23 -4.04 15.59 -3.79
N PRO A 24 -4.78 16.00 -2.74
CA PRO A 24 -6.11 15.45 -2.45
C PRO A 24 -7.11 15.59 -3.58
N GLU A 25 -6.99 16.62 -4.43
CA GLU A 25 -7.88 16.82 -5.58
C GLU A 25 -7.69 15.76 -6.69
N THR A 26 -6.53 15.10 -6.69
CA THR A 26 -6.16 14.09 -7.69
C THR A 26 -6.02 12.69 -7.11
N ALA A 27 -6.03 12.56 -5.79
CA ALA A 27 -5.99 11.28 -5.11
C ALA A 27 -7.35 10.59 -5.25
N THR A 28 -7.38 9.45 -5.94
CA THR A 28 -8.64 8.77 -6.29
C THR A 28 -9.05 7.70 -5.28
N HIS A 29 -8.11 7.19 -4.48
CA HIS A 29 -8.30 6.06 -3.57
C HIS A 29 -7.44 6.17 -2.31
N GLU A 30 -7.80 5.41 -1.29
CA GLU A 30 -7.04 5.27 -0.05
C GLU A 30 -6.43 3.87 0.06
N PHE A 31 -5.15 3.80 0.46
CA PHE A 31 -4.49 2.52 0.72
C PHE A 31 -4.80 2.02 2.13
N ILE A 32 -5.48 0.88 2.22
CA ILE A 32 -6.02 0.34 3.47
C ILE A 32 -5.02 -0.50 4.30
N GLY A 33 -3.74 -0.51 3.93
CA GLY A 33 -2.71 -1.29 4.64
C GLY A 33 -2.61 -2.78 4.25
N LEU A 34 -3.34 -3.23 3.21
CA LEU A 34 -3.26 -4.61 2.73
C LEU A 34 -2.66 -4.71 1.32
N ALA A 35 -1.58 -5.46 1.19
CA ALA A 35 -0.93 -5.76 -0.07
C ALA A 35 -0.76 -7.27 -0.26
N LYS A 36 -0.86 -7.73 -1.52
CA LYS A 36 -0.67 -9.13 -1.89
C LYS A 36 0.42 -9.23 -2.94
N PHE A 37 1.40 -10.10 -2.68
CA PHE A 37 2.52 -10.33 -3.58
C PHE A 37 2.48 -11.74 -4.16
N THR A 38 2.96 -11.88 -5.40
CA THR A 38 3.44 -13.17 -5.89
C THR A 38 4.78 -13.48 -5.22
N LYS A 39 5.27 -14.72 -5.36
CA LYS A 39 6.62 -15.06 -4.88
C LYS A 39 7.67 -14.09 -5.46
N THR A 40 7.65 -13.91 -6.78
CA THR A 40 8.57 -13.00 -7.48
C THR A 40 8.37 -11.54 -7.06
N GLY A 41 7.13 -11.08 -6.88
CA GLY A 41 6.86 -9.72 -6.42
C GLY A 41 7.40 -9.45 -5.02
N ALA A 42 7.35 -10.43 -4.12
CA ALA A 42 7.94 -10.32 -2.79
C ALA A 42 9.47 -10.30 -2.85
N GLU A 43 10.09 -11.12 -3.71
CA GLU A 43 11.55 -11.09 -3.94
C GLU A 43 11.99 -9.74 -4.51
N GLN A 44 11.23 -9.17 -5.45
CA GLN A 44 11.49 -7.84 -6.03
C GLN A 44 11.36 -6.71 -4.99
N LEU A 45 10.37 -6.79 -4.09
CA LEU A 45 10.20 -5.85 -2.99
C LEU A 45 11.43 -5.85 -2.07
N LEU A 46 11.91 -7.04 -1.68
CA LEU A 46 13.09 -7.19 -0.82
C LEU A 46 14.36 -6.68 -1.51
N GLN A 47 14.56 -7.03 -2.79
CA GLN A 47 15.71 -6.54 -3.56
C GLN A 47 15.70 -5.02 -3.71
N THR A 48 14.53 -4.44 -3.97
CA THR A 48 14.37 -2.98 -4.05
C THR A 48 14.69 -2.33 -2.71
N TYR A 49 14.18 -2.89 -1.60
CA TYR A 49 14.49 -2.42 -0.25
C TYR A 49 16.00 -2.44 0.06
N GLU A 50 16.65 -3.59 -0.17
CA GLU A 50 18.09 -3.74 0.09
C GLU A 50 18.93 -2.78 -0.75
N ASP A 51 18.57 -2.61 -2.03
CA ASP A 51 19.20 -1.64 -2.92
C ASP A 51 19.00 -0.20 -2.45
N CYS A 52 17.77 0.15 -2.02
CA CYS A 52 17.44 1.48 -1.52
C CYS A 52 18.27 1.85 -0.28
N VAL A 53 18.24 0.97 0.75
CA VAL A 53 18.94 1.21 2.02
C VAL A 53 20.46 1.25 1.82
N LYS A 54 21.00 0.51 0.84
CA LYS A 54 22.43 0.49 0.56
C LYS A 54 22.91 1.72 -0.20
N ASN A 55 22.12 2.19 -1.18
CA ASN A 55 22.60 3.12 -2.19
C ASN A 55 22.04 4.55 -2.07
N TYR A 56 20.95 4.75 -1.33
CA TYR A 56 20.37 6.08 -1.11
C TYR A 56 20.78 6.64 0.26
N HIS A 57 20.92 7.96 0.31
CA HIS A 57 21.23 8.71 1.53
C HIS A 57 20.39 9.99 1.59
N GLY A 58 19.88 10.33 2.77
CA GLY A 58 19.00 11.48 2.94
C GLY A 58 17.61 11.23 2.36
N LYS A 59 16.99 12.27 1.81
CA LYS A 59 15.61 12.26 1.33
C LYS A 59 15.35 11.12 0.35
N PHE A 60 14.29 10.37 0.60
CA PHE A 60 13.84 9.26 -0.24
C PHE A 60 12.33 9.32 -0.39
N GLN A 61 11.85 9.48 -1.63
CA GLN A 61 10.42 9.62 -1.93
C GLN A 61 9.77 10.73 -1.06
N GLU A 62 8.72 10.43 -0.28
CA GLU A 62 8.10 11.41 0.63
C GLU A 62 8.83 11.56 1.97
N ALA A 63 9.70 10.61 2.32
CA ALA A 63 10.44 10.59 3.57
C ALA A 63 11.65 11.55 3.52
N ASP A 64 11.86 12.29 4.61
CA ASP A 64 12.96 13.24 4.71
C ASP A 64 14.33 12.54 4.86
N ASP A 65 14.32 11.26 5.27
CA ASP A 65 15.50 10.41 5.33
C ASP A 65 15.15 8.94 5.02
N ILE A 66 16.08 8.22 4.36
CA ILE A 66 15.96 6.80 4.01
C ILE A 66 15.80 5.88 5.23
N SER A 67 16.12 6.31 6.45
CA SER A 67 15.84 5.50 7.66
C SER A 67 14.38 5.58 8.11
N GLN A 68 13.61 6.53 7.59
CA GLN A 68 12.23 6.83 8.02
C GLN A 68 11.18 6.58 6.92
N PHE A 69 11.58 5.94 5.81
CA PHE A 69 10.65 5.67 4.71
C PHE A 69 9.54 4.71 5.15
N LYS A 70 8.35 4.93 4.60
CA LYS A 70 7.17 4.09 4.82
C LYS A 70 7.05 3.05 3.74
N PHE A 71 6.20 2.05 3.98
CA PHE A 71 5.86 1.05 2.97
C PHE A 71 5.43 1.67 1.62
N THR A 72 4.63 2.75 1.65
CA THR A 72 4.19 3.45 0.44
C THR A 72 5.34 4.09 -0.33
N ASP A 73 6.38 4.58 0.34
CA ASP A 73 7.58 5.11 -0.33
C ASP A 73 8.30 4.01 -1.13
N LEU A 74 8.44 2.82 -0.54
CA LEU A 74 9.05 1.69 -1.24
C LEU A 74 8.20 1.18 -2.41
N ILE A 75 6.87 1.17 -2.28
CA ILE A 75 5.98 0.83 -3.40
C ILE A 75 6.07 1.89 -4.50
N GLN A 76 6.13 3.18 -4.15
CA GLN A 76 6.33 4.25 -5.13
C GLN A 76 7.65 4.09 -5.87
N GLU A 77 8.75 3.80 -5.16
CA GLU A 77 10.05 3.52 -5.78
C GLU A 77 9.98 2.31 -6.73
N MET A 78 9.26 1.24 -6.36
CA MET A 78 9.06 0.10 -7.26
C MET A 78 8.30 0.52 -8.53
N ILE A 79 7.26 1.34 -8.41
CA ILE A 79 6.50 1.86 -9.55
C ILE A 79 7.42 2.72 -10.44
N ASP A 80 8.24 3.59 -9.86
CA ASP A 80 9.19 4.44 -10.58
C ASP A 80 10.26 3.62 -11.33
N ARG A 81 10.63 2.45 -10.79
CA ARG A 81 11.52 1.46 -11.44
C ARG A 81 10.83 0.62 -12.52
N GLY A 82 9.53 0.81 -12.73
CA GLY A 82 8.74 0.13 -13.77
C GLY A 82 8.07 -1.17 -13.34
N TYR A 83 8.06 -1.49 -12.04
CA TYR A 83 7.25 -2.62 -11.55
C TYR A 83 5.77 -2.25 -11.56
N VAL A 84 4.92 -3.20 -11.99
CA VAL A 84 3.47 -2.99 -12.02
C VAL A 84 2.86 -3.36 -10.68
N ALA A 85 2.29 -2.39 -9.99
CA ALA A 85 1.41 -2.60 -8.84
C ALA A 85 -0.04 -2.37 -9.27
N ASN A 86 -0.93 -3.31 -8.91
CA ASN A 86 -2.36 -3.20 -9.18
C ASN A 86 -3.15 -2.99 -7.87
N PHE A 87 -4.26 -2.27 -7.93
CA PHE A 87 -5.20 -2.14 -6.82
C PHE A 87 -6.50 -2.92 -7.06
N LEU A 88 -7.21 -3.20 -5.98
CA LEU A 88 -8.56 -3.74 -5.99
C LEU A 88 -9.42 -2.93 -5.04
N GLU A 89 -10.51 -2.36 -5.55
CA GLU A 89 -11.47 -1.62 -4.73
C GLU A 89 -12.25 -2.56 -3.82
N ILE A 90 -12.41 -2.14 -2.56
CA ILE A 90 -13.32 -2.76 -1.62
C ILE A 90 -14.49 -1.82 -1.36
N HIS A 91 -15.68 -2.39 -1.27
CA HIS A 91 -16.93 -1.62 -1.15
C HIS A 91 -17.53 -1.72 0.26
N LYS A 92 -16.83 -2.40 1.17
CA LYS A 92 -17.18 -2.48 2.58
C LYS A 92 -16.22 -1.57 3.33
N GLY A 93 -16.76 -0.81 4.28
CA GLY A 93 -15.95 0.06 5.13
C GLY A 93 -14.85 -0.73 5.85
N TRP A 94 -13.77 -0.03 6.19
CA TRP A 94 -12.65 -0.56 6.94
C TRP A 94 -12.23 0.49 7.98
N LEU A 95 -11.56 0.04 9.04
CA LEU A 95 -10.99 0.93 10.06
C LEU A 95 -9.70 0.29 10.57
N GLU A 96 -8.63 1.08 10.66
CA GLU A 96 -7.41 0.68 11.33
C GLU A 96 -7.51 0.98 12.83
N ILE A 97 -7.08 0.05 13.67
CA ILE A 97 -7.09 0.22 15.13
C ILE A 97 -5.65 0.49 15.57
N HIS A 98 -5.34 1.74 15.87
CA HIS A 98 -4.03 2.18 16.37
C HIS A 98 -4.06 2.51 17.87
N ARG A 99 -5.21 2.96 18.36
CA ARG A 99 -5.41 3.45 19.73
C ARG A 99 -6.72 2.92 20.32
N ALA A 100 -6.89 3.11 21.63
CA ALA A 100 -8.09 2.67 22.32
C ALA A 100 -9.36 3.36 21.78
N GLU A 101 -9.26 4.63 21.39
CA GLU A 101 -10.37 5.41 20.84
C GLU A 101 -10.89 4.84 19.52
N ASP A 102 -10.04 4.18 18.73
CA ASP A 102 -10.44 3.56 17.46
C ASP A 102 -11.36 2.35 17.70
N ILE A 103 -11.27 1.70 18.88
CA ILE A 103 -12.17 0.61 19.27
C ILE A 103 -13.59 1.14 19.52
N ASP A 104 -13.70 2.28 20.20
CA ASP A 104 -15.00 2.91 20.44
C ASP A 104 -15.66 3.33 19.12
N LEU A 105 -14.86 3.86 18.19
CA LEU A 105 -15.32 4.19 16.84
C LEU A 105 -15.74 2.94 16.04
N ALA A 106 -14.97 1.86 16.10
CA ALA A 106 -15.32 0.59 15.47
C ALA A 106 -16.65 0.04 16.00
N ASN A 107 -16.83 0.04 17.33
CA ASN A 107 -18.05 -0.41 17.97
C ASN A 107 -19.26 0.43 17.56
N HIS A 108 -19.09 1.76 17.45
CA HIS A 108 -20.14 2.65 16.97
C HIS A 108 -20.54 2.35 15.52
N PHE A 109 -19.58 2.09 14.63
CA PHE A 109 -19.90 1.68 13.26
C PHE A 109 -20.62 0.34 13.21
N LEU A 110 -20.17 -0.65 13.98
CA LEU A 110 -20.80 -1.98 14.04
C LEU A 110 -22.23 -1.93 14.58
N SER A 111 -22.53 -1.07 15.55
CA SER A 111 -23.88 -0.95 16.11
C SER A 111 -24.88 -0.27 15.17
N ASN A 112 -24.40 0.49 14.17
CA ASN A 112 -25.20 1.25 13.22
C ASN A 112 -25.21 0.64 11.80
N SER A 113 -24.61 -0.54 11.63
CA SER A 113 -24.53 -1.30 10.36
C SER A 113 -25.68 -2.29 10.21
#